data_AF-A0A7X8N462-F1
#
_entry.id   AF-A0A7X8N462-F1
#
_cell.length_a   1.000
_cell.length_b   1.000
_cell.length_c   1.000
_cell.angle_alpha   90.00
_cell.angle_beta   90.00
_cell.angle_gamma   90.00
#
_symmetry.space_group_name_H-M   'P 1'
#
loop_
_entity.id
_entity.type
_entity.pdbx_description
1 polymer ?
#
loop_
_entity_poly.entity_id
_entity_poly.type
_entity_poly.pdbx_seq_one_letter_code
_entity_poly.pdbx_strand_id
1 'polypeptide(L)'
;MKYEFHTSKSCFLVDSSRLFKDGELIAEGTIFPFQILLGMPAILIVTHSEYCPPQFLKTETITSVLAANEYLDGEPAKKHLFEISYRFKADQHEQVLHFLIPGVDSEHARSIFTHFLPETVVEKITQQTGKSVA
;
A
#
# COMPACT_ATOMS: atom_id res chain seq x y z
N MET A 1 5.11 -6.73 17.22
CA MET A 1 4.23 -6.26 16.13
C MET A 1 3.98 -7.44 15.20
N LYS A 2 2.77 -7.64 14.70
CA LYS A 2 2.45 -8.72 13.75
C LYS A 2 1.43 -8.21 12.75
N TYR A 3 1.75 -8.27 11.46
CA TYR A 3 0.89 -7.82 10.38
C TYR A 3 0.88 -8.83 9.24
N GLU A 4 -0.25 -8.89 8.56
CA GLU A 4 -0.53 -9.78 7.44
C GLU A 4 -0.97 -8.92 6.25
N PHE A 5 -0.44 -9.25 5.07
CA PHE A 5 -0.85 -8.65 3.81
C PHE A 5 -0.75 -9.67 2.67
N HIS A 6 -1.50 -9.43 1.60
CA HIS A 6 -1.57 -10.29 0.44
C HIS A 6 -1.16 -9.55 -0.82
N THR A 7 -0.48 -10.27 -1.71
CA THR A 7 -0.34 -9.89 -3.12
C THR A 7 -1.28 -10.76 -3.96
N SER A 8 -1.24 -10.61 -5.29
CA SER A 8 -2.01 -11.50 -6.18
C SER A 8 -1.52 -12.95 -6.16
N LYS A 9 -0.32 -13.22 -5.63
CA LYS A 9 0.31 -14.55 -5.68
C LYS A 9 0.66 -15.14 -4.32
N SER A 10 0.79 -14.32 -3.28
CA SER A 10 1.33 -14.78 -2.00
C SER A 10 0.67 -14.10 -0.81
N CYS A 11 0.65 -14.81 0.31
CA CYS A 11 0.39 -14.28 1.63
C CYS A 11 1.71 -14.01 2.36
N PHE A 12 1.83 -12.84 2.97
CA PHE A 12 2.97 -12.46 3.80
C PHE A 12 2.53 -12.28 5.24
N LEU A 13 3.27 -12.94 6.14
CA LEU A 13 3.12 -12.76 7.57
C LEU A 13 4.42 -12.20 8.13
N VAL A 14 4.33 -11.06 8.78
CA VAL A 14 5.50 -10.36 9.31
C VAL A 14 5.33 -10.17 10.80
N ASP A 15 6.36 -10.51 11.57
CA ASP A 15 6.48 -10.10 12.96
C ASP A 15 7.70 -9.18 13.15
N SER A 16 8.06 -8.85 14.39
CA SER A 16 9.20 -7.96 14.68
C SER A 16 10.57 -8.52 14.24
N SER A 17 10.64 -9.82 13.99
CA SER A 17 11.88 -10.57 13.82
C SER A 17 11.88 -11.54 12.63
N ARG A 18 10.72 -11.83 12.04
CA ARG A 18 10.56 -12.88 11.04
C ARG A 18 9.56 -12.50 9.96
N LEU A 19 9.89 -12.89 8.75
CA LEU A 19 9.06 -12.73 7.57
C LEU A 19 8.79 -14.10 6.96
N PHE A 20 7.51 -14.43 6.87
CA PHE A 20 7.03 -15.62 6.19
C PHE A 20 6.33 -15.25 4.89
N LYS A 21 6.54 -16.07 3.87
CA LYS A 21 5.81 -16.02 2.59
C LYS A 21 5.18 -17.39 2.37
N ASP A 22 3.85 -17.42 2.25
CA ASP A 22 3.10 -18.67 2.02
C ASP A 22 3.39 -19.77 3.06
N GLY A 23 3.69 -19.34 4.31
CA GLY A 23 4.05 -20.23 5.42
C GLY A 23 5.54 -20.57 5.53
N GLU A 24 6.35 -20.25 4.53
CA GLU A 24 7.80 -20.49 4.55
C GLU A 24 8.56 -19.27 5.10
N LEU A 25 9.55 -19.52 5.97
CA LEU A 25 10.42 -18.46 6.48
C LEU A 25 11.36 -17.98 5.38
N ILE A 26 11.27 -16.71 4.98
CA ILE A 26 12.11 -16.13 3.93
C ILE A 26 13.14 -15.14 4.45
N ALA A 27 12.96 -14.60 5.66
CA ALA A 27 13.95 -13.76 6.33
C ALA A 27 13.75 -13.77 7.86
N GLU A 28 14.85 -13.64 8.60
CA GLU A 28 14.88 -13.56 10.07
C GLU A 28 15.87 -12.49 10.51
N GLY A 29 15.48 -11.56 11.38
CA GLY A 29 16.24 -10.38 11.79
C GLY A 29 15.29 -9.25 12.17
N THR A 30 15.78 -8.13 12.68
CA THR A 30 14.93 -6.98 12.99
C THR A 30 14.27 -6.46 11.71
N ILE A 31 12.94 -6.46 11.67
CA ILE A 31 12.17 -6.04 10.51
C ILE A 31 11.70 -4.61 10.67
N PHE A 32 12.10 -3.76 9.72
CA PHE A 32 11.62 -2.39 9.58
C PHE A 32 10.68 -2.28 8.37
N PRO A 33 9.38 -2.01 8.60
CA PRO A 33 8.41 -1.86 7.52
C PRO A 33 8.49 -0.46 6.92
N PHE A 34 9.40 -0.28 5.97
CA PHE A 34 9.55 1.01 5.29
C PHE A 34 8.28 1.38 4.50
N GLN A 35 7.62 0.40 3.86
CA GLN A 35 6.36 0.64 3.16
C GLN A 35 5.48 -0.60 3.16
N ILE A 36 4.25 -0.47 3.65
CA ILE A 36 3.18 -1.47 3.53
C ILE A 36 1.90 -0.69 3.28
N LEU A 37 1.53 -0.53 2.01
CA LEU A 37 0.43 0.32 1.58
C LEU A 37 -0.38 -0.41 0.51
N LEU A 38 -1.71 -0.38 0.61
CA LEU A 38 -2.58 -1.00 -0.37
C LEU A 38 -2.34 -0.43 -1.77
N GLY A 39 -2.34 -1.29 -2.79
CA GLY A 39 -2.13 -0.86 -4.17
C GLY A 39 -0.68 -0.49 -4.48
N MET A 40 0.27 -0.61 -3.54
CA MET A 40 1.70 -0.44 -3.78
C MET A 40 2.49 -1.70 -3.38
N PRO A 41 3.70 -1.92 -3.93
CA PRO A 41 4.60 -2.95 -3.44
C PRO A 41 4.98 -2.76 -1.98
N ALA A 42 5.04 -3.83 -1.19
CA ALA A 42 5.66 -3.75 0.15
C ALA A 42 7.17 -3.60 0.03
N ILE A 43 7.77 -2.78 0.89
CA ILE A 43 9.22 -2.64 1.06
C ILE A 43 9.53 -2.87 2.53
N LEU A 44 10.27 -3.95 2.80
CA LEU A 44 10.72 -4.35 4.13
C LEU A 44 12.25 -4.30 4.17
N ILE A 45 12.81 -3.81 5.27
CA ILE A 45 14.24 -3.82 5.52
C ILE A 45 14.50 -4.78 6.68
N VAL A 46 15.37 -5.76 6.47
CA VAL A 46 15.73 -6.75 7.49
C VAL A 46 17.19 -6.56 7.89
N THR A 47 17.45 -6.40 9.19
CA THR A 47 18.79 -6.28 9.75
C THR A 47 19.09 -7.43 10.71
N HIS A 48 20.21 -8.12 10.49
CA HIS A 48 20.62 -9.27 11.32
C HIS A 48 21.60 -8.87 12.42
N SER A 49 22.58 -8.04 12.07
CA SER A 49 23.62 -7.52 12.96
C SER A 49 24.21 -6.24 12.37
N GLU A 50 24.91 -5.45 13.18
CA GLU A 50 25.57 -4.22 12.75
C GLU A 50 26.67 -4.44 11.68
N TYR A 51 27.16 -5.68 11.55
CA TYR A 51 28.24 -6.04 10.63
C TYR A 51 27.73 -6.64 9.31
N CYS A 52 26.43 -6.87 9.19
CA CYS A 52 25.81 -7.37 7.97
C CYS A 52 25.05 -6.23 7.29
N PRO A 53 25.20 -6.04 5.96
CA PRO A 53 24.38 -5.08 5.25
C PRO A 53 22.90 -5.44 5.38
N PRO A 54 21.99 -4.43 5.45
CA PRO A 54 20.56 -4.68 5.49
C PRO A 54 20.08 -5.39 4.23
N GLN A 55 19.16 -6.34 4.39
CA GLN A 55 18.46 -6.98 3.28
C GLN A 55 17.21 -6.17 2.94
N PHE A 56 17.10 -5.77 1.67
CA PHE A 56 15.91 -5.09 1.15
C PHE A 56 15.00 -6.10 0.46
N LEU A 57 13.77 -6.21 0.94
CA LEU A 57 12.76 -7.10 0.39
C LEU A 57 11.65 -6.26 -0.23
N LYS A 58 11.51 -6.38 -1.55
CA LYS A 58 10.42 -5.77 -2.31
C LYS A 58 9.48 -6.86 -2.78
N THR A 59 8.18 -6.69 -2.50
CA THR A 59 7.15 -7.64 -2.92
C THR A 59 6.46 -7.18 -4.22
N GLU A 60 5.48 -7.95 -4.69
CA GLU A 60 4.52 -7.47 -5.68
C GLU A 60 3.55 -6.47 -5.04
N THR A 61 2.70 -5.86 -5.86
CA THR A 61 1.66 -4.95 -5.37
C THR A 61 0.76 -5.63 -4.35
N ILE A 62 0.59 -4.98 -3.19
CA ILE A 62 -0.34 -5.42 -2.16
C ILE A 62 -1.77 -5.25 -2.68
N THR A 63 -2.53 -6.34 -2.66
CA THR A 63 -3.93 -6.40 -3.07
C THR A 63 -4.88 -6.42 -1.87
N SER A 64 -4.38 -6.78 -0.69
CA SER A 64 -5.14 -6.75 0.55
C SER A 64 -4.25 -6.56 1.76
N VAL A 65 -4.63 -5.65 2.65
CA VAL A 65 -4.00 -5.40 3.95
C VAL A 65 -5.03 -4.74 4.85
N LEU A 66 -5.00 -5.04 6.14
CA LEU A 66 -5.84 -4.32 7.12
C LEU A 66 -5.33 -2.88 7.26
N ALA A 67 -6.25 -1.92 7.40
CA ALA A 67 -5.87 -0.51 7.52
C ALA A 67 -4.91 -0.24 8.71
N ALA A 68 -5.09 -0.96 9.83
CA ALA A 68 -4.20 -0.87 11.00
C ALA A 68 -2.81 -1.47 10.77
N ASN A 69 -2.63 -2.22 9.68
CA ASN A 69 -1.38 -2.87 9.29
C ASN A 69 -0.67 -2.12 8.15
N GLU A 70 -1.13 -0.93 7.78
CA GLU A 70 -0.45 -0.10 6.81
C GLU A 70 0.60 0.78 7.47
N TYR A 71 1.78 0.80 6.89
CA TYR A 71 2.95 1.48 7.41
C TYR A 71 3.63 2.32 6.32
N LEU A 72 4.15 3.47 6.73
CA LEU A 72 5.03 4.29 5.91
C LEU A 72 6.17 4.79 6.81
N ASP A 73 7.40 4.55 6.38
CA ASP A 73 8.63 4.90 7.09
C ASP A 73 8.68 4.34 8.53
N GLY A 74 8.23 3.09 8.71
CA GLY A 74 8.23 2.42 10.01
C GLY A 74 7.06 2.79 10.95
N GLU A 75 6.27 3.80 10.60
CA GLU A 75 5.17 4.31 11.41
C GLU A 75 3.80 3.91 10.81
N PRO A 76 2.74 3.77 11.63
CA PRO A 76 1.38 3.57 11.12
C PRO A 76 0.99 4.65 10.11
N ALA A 77 0.48 4.23 8.96
CA ALA A 77 0.17 5.10 7.84
C ALA A 77 -0.93 6.11 8.21
N LYS A 78 -0.62 7.40 8.13
CA LYS A 78 -1.59 8.49 8.33
C LYS A 78 -2.26 8.80 6.99
N LYS A 79 -3.58 8.60 6.93
CA LYS A 79 -4.33 8.77 5.68
C LYS A 79 -5.13 10.07 5.65
N HIS A 80 -5.21 10.63 4.46
CA HIS A 80 -6.03 11.76 4.11
C HIS A 80 -7.05 11.34 3.06
N LEU A 81 -8.20 12.02 3.04
CA LEU A 81 -9.20 11.78 2.02
C LEU A 81 -8.83 12.53 0.73
N PHE A 82 -8.76 11.80 -0.37
CA PHE A 82 -8.53 12.33 -1.70
C PHE A 82 -9.78 12.16 -2.56
N GLU A 83 -10.11 13.20 -3.31
CA GLU A 83 -11.10 13.14 -4.38
C GLU A 83 -10.38 12.93 -5.71
N ILE A 84 -10.75 11.86 -6.40
CA ILE A 84 -10.23 11.48 -7.71
C ILE A 84 -11.31 11.74 -8.73
N SER A 85 -11.04 12.66 -9.66
CA SER A 85 -11.83 12.84 -10.86
C SER A 85 -11.28 11.94 -11.96
N TYR A 86 -12.13 11.11 -12.55
CA TYR A 86 -11.74 10.20 -13.62
C TYR A 86 -12.78 10.19 -14.74
N ARG A 87 -12.32 9.89 -15.94
CA ARG A 87 -13.20 9.74 -17.09
C ARG A 87 -13.67 8.30 -17.19
N PHE A 88 -14.99 8.13 -17.18
CA PHE A 88 -15.63 6.85 -17.41
C PHE A 88 -16.32 6.87 -18.78
N LYS A 89 -16.05 5.84 -19.57
CA LYS A 89 -16.68 5.64 -20.88
C LYS A 89 -17.58 4.41 -20.80
N ALA A 90 -18.88 4.66 -20.83
CA ALA A 90 -19.87 3.62 -21.08
C ALA A 90 -20.52 3.89 -22.44
N ASP A 91 -20.45 2.90 -23.32
CA ASP A 91 -20.96 2.96 -24.68
C ASP A 91 -20.44 4.18 -25.46
N GLN A 92 -21.31 5.17 -25.71
CA GLN A 92 -21.03 6.41 -26.46
C GLN A 92 -21.01 7.67 -25.57
N HIS A 93 -21.16 7.53 -24.26
CA HIS A 93 -21.17 8.65 -23.32
C HIS A 93 -19.88 8.67 -22.50
N GLU A 94 -19.15 9.78 -22.60
CA GLU A 94 -18.07 10.11 -21.67
C GLU A 94 -18.62 10.98 -20.55
N GLN A 95 -18.39 10.56 -19.31
CA GLN A 95 -18.72 11.33 -18.12
C GLN A 95 -17.52 11.39 -17.19
N VAL A 96 -17.37 12.54 -16.53
CA VAL A 96 -16.40 12.71 -15.44
C VAL A 96 -17.10 12.32 -14.15
N LEU A 97 -16.52 11.33 -13.46
CA LEU A 97 -16.99 10.86 -12.17
C LEU A 97 -15.98 11.22 -11.10
N HIS A 98 -16.47 11.33 -9.86
CA HIS A 98 -15.66 11.63 -8.68
C HIS A 98 -15.71 10.44 -7.73
N PHE A 99 -14.56 10.05 -7.18
CA PHE A 99 -14.44 8.99 -6.21
C PHE A 99 -13.60 9.45 -5.01
N LEU A 100 -14.05 9.13 -3.80
CA LEU A 100 -13.32 9.48 -2.58
C LEU A 100 -12.52 8.27 -2.10
N ILE A 101 -11.22 8.47 -1.88
CA ILE A 101 -10.32 7.39 -1.46
C ILE A 101 -9.38 7.86 -0.35
N PRO A 102 -9.17 7.07 0.70
CA PRO A 102 -8.16 7.37 1.71
C PRO A 102 -6.78 6.96 1.19
N GLY A 103 -5.81 7.88 1.18
CA GLY A 103 -4.42 7.65 0.77
C GLY A 103 -3.45 8.39 1.69
N VAL A 104 -2.16 8.07 1.65
CA VAL A 104 -1.13 8.81 2.43
C VAL A 104 -0.69 10.07 1.68
N ASP A 105 -0.62 9.98 0.35
CA ASP A 105 -0.38 11.06 -0.58
C ASP A 105 -1.18 10.83 -1.88
N SER A 106 -1.02 11.71 -2.85
CA SER A 106 -1.73 11.62 -4.14
C SER A 106 -1.33 10.41 -4.97
N GLU A 107 -0.08 9.94 -4.87
CA GLU A 107 0.41 8.79 -5.64
C GLU A 107 -0.11 7.49 -5.05
N HIS A 108 -0.15 7.36 -3.73
CA HIS A 108 -0.81 6.26 -3.05
C HIS A 108 -2.31 6.25 -3.38
N ALA A 109 -3.00 7.39 -3.28
CA ALA A 109 -4.41 7.48 -3.65
C ALA A 109 -4.67 7.04 -5.10
N ARG A 110 -3.82 7.49 -6.04
CA ARG A 110 -3.83 7.04 -7.44
C ARG A 110 -3.64 5.53 -7.54
N SER A 111 -2.65 4.98 -6.83
CA SER A 111 -2.30 3.56 -6.88
C SER A 111 -3.45 2.67 -6.41
N ILE A 112 -4.10 3.03 -5.30
CA ILE A 112 -5.29 2.33 -4.81
C ILE A 112 -6.43 2.43 -5.84
N PHE A 113 -6.66 3.62 -6.41
CA PHE A 113 -7.72 3.82 -7.38
C PHE A 113 -7.52 2.98 -8.64
N THR A 114 -6.32 3.02 -9.23
CA THR A 114 -5.96 2.20 -10.39
C THR A 114 -6.00 0.71 -10.07
N HIS A 115 -5.74 0.31 -8.82
CA HIS A 115 -5.92 -1.08 -8.40
C HIS A 115 -7.37 -1.54 -8.54
N PHE A 116 -8.35 -0.71 -8.19
CA PHE A 116 -9.77 -1.04 -8.31
C PHE A 116 -10.35 -0.78 -9.71
N LEU A 117 -9.83 0.19 -10.45
CA LEU A 117 -10.32 0.63 -11.75
C LEU A 117 -9.15 0.82 -12.76
N PRO A 118 -8.48 -0.27 -13.19
CA PRO A 118 -7.22 -0.20 -13.94
C PRO A 118 -7.33 0.47 -15.32
N GLU A 119 -8.50 0.38 -15.96
CA GLU A 119 -8.74 0.90 -17.31
C GLU A 119 -9.22 2.36 -17.33
N THR A 120 -9.22 3.05 -16.19
CA THR A 120 -9.74 4.42 -16.08
C THR A 120 -8.65 5.48 -16.17
N VAL A 121 -8.96 6.59 -16.86
CA VAL A 121 -8.05 7.72 -16.96
C VAL A 121 -8.36 8.71 -15.85
N VAL A 122 -7.43 8.84 -14.90
CA VAL A 122 -7.50 9.84 -13.84
C VAL A 122 -7.18 11.23 -14.41
N GLU A 123 -8.11 12.16 -14.28
CA GLU A 123 -7.95 13.54 -14.73
C GLU A 123 -7.33 14.42 -13.65
N LYS A 124 -7.78 14.26 -12.40
CA LYS A 124 -7.35 15.11 -11.28
C LYS A 124 -7.43 14.35 -9.96
N ILE A 125 -6.49 14.64 -9.06
CA ILE A 125 -6.52 14.19 -7.67
C ILE A 125 -6.41 15.42 -6.78
N THR A 126 -7.34 15.58 -5.83
CA THR A 126 -7.36 16.71 -4.91
C THR A 126 -7.48 16.20 -3.48
N GLN A 127 -6.55 16.59 -2.61
CA GLN A 127 -6.67 16.30 -1.18
C GLN A 127 -7.77 17.17 -0.57
N GLN A 128 -8.67 16.57 0.19
CA GLN A 128 -9.72 17.29 0.92
C GLN A 128 -9.12 17.83 2.23
N THR A 129 -8.81 19.13 2.27
CA THR A 129 -8.29 19.79 3.48
C THR A 129 -9.35 19.84 4.58
N GLY A 130 -9.02 19.34 5.77
CA GLY A 130 -9.89 19.39 6.97
C GLY A 130 -10.58 18.09 7.38
N LYS A 131 -10.36 16.96 6.69
CA LYS A 131 -10.88 15.64 7.08
C LYS A 131 -9.74 14.61 7.13
N SER A 132 -9.16 14.41 8.32
CA SER A 132 -8.30 13.25 8.59
C SER A 132 -9.18 12.02 8.75
N VAL A 133 -8.84 10.92 8.08
CA VAL A 133 -9.51 9.63 8.30
C VAL A 133 -8.67 8.89 9.34
N ALA A 134 -9.29 8.54 10.46
CA ALA A 134 -8.65 7.78 11.54
C ALA A 134 -8.44 6.32 11.13
#